data_AF-A0A6N8ZP16-F1
#
_entry.id   AF-A0A6N8ZP16-F1
#
_cell.length_a   1.000
_cell.length_b   1.000
_cell.length_c   1.000
_cell.angle_alpha   90.00
_cell.angle_beta   90.00
_cell.angle_gamma   90.00
#
_symmetry.space_group_name_H-M   'P 1'
#
loop_
_entity.id
_entity.type
_entity.pdbx_description
1 polymer ?
#
loop_
_entity_poly.entity_id
_entity_poly.type
_entity_poly.pdbx_seq_one_letter_code
_entity_poly.pdbx_strand_id
1 'polypeptide(L)' 'MPLPARMTRLPKESVANVSQIVTLDKALLEERVARIPQRKIDLLLAGIEIVLGR' A
#
# COMPACT_ATOMS: atom_id res chain seq x y z
N MET A 1 -7.87 -2.36 -4.57
CA MET A 1 -8.24 -3.39 -3.59
C MET A 1 -8.47 -2.72 -2.22
N PRO A 2 -9.63 -2.95 -1.57
CA PRO A 2 -9.89 -2.39 -0.25
C PRO A 2 -8.98 -2.98 0.84
N LEU A 3 -8.55 -2.11 1.75
CA LEU A 3 -7.76 -2.38 2.95
C LEU A 3 -8.59 -1.97 4.18
N PRO A 4 -9.15 -2.94 4.94
CA PRO A 4 -9.98 -2.64 6.10
C PRO A 4 -9.23 -1.85 7.19
N ALA A 5 -9.91 -0.90 7.83
CA ALA A 5 -9.35 -0.05 8.90
C ALA A 5 -8.63 -0.86 10.01
N ARG A 6 -9.24 -1.95 10.48
CA ARG A 6 -8.67 -2.82 11.52
C ARG A 6 -7.31 -3.44 11.16
N MET A 7 -7.06 -3.65 9.86
CA MET A 7 -5.83 -4.25 9.35
C MET A 7 -4.74 -3.20 9.15
N THR A 8 -5.11 -2.00 8.73
CA THR A 8 -4.18 -0.91 8.44
C THR A 8 -3.88 -0.06 9.67
N ARG A 9 -4.74 -0.12 10.70
CA ARG A 9 -4.81 0.85 11.81
C ARG A 9 -5.08 2.28 11.37
N LEU A 10 -5.53 2.48 10.13
CA LEU A 10 -6.01 3.77 9.66
C LEU A 10 -7.43 4.03 10.19
N PRO A 11 -7.85 5.29 10.34
CA PRO A 11 -9.19 5.63 10.84
C PRO A 11 -10.35 5.13 9.96
N LYS A 12 -10.06 4.80 8.69
CA LYS A 12 -11.05 4.40 7.69
C LYS A 12 -10.52 3.28 6.82
N GLU A 13 -11.44 2.53 6.23
CA GLU A 13 -11.11 1.67 5.09
C GLU A 13 -10.45 2.50 4.00
N SER A 14 -9.39 1.93 3.41
CA SER A 14 -8.50 2.66 2.51
C SER A 14 -8.17 1.81 1.27
N VAL A 15 -7.55 2.44 0.27
CA VAL A 15 -7.07 1.77 -0.94
C VAL A 15 -5.62 2.16 -1.16
N ALA A 16 -4.74 1.17 -1.31
CA ALA A 16 -3.41 1.42 -1.85
C ALA A 16 -3.53 1.59 -3.36
N ASN A 17 -3.19 2.79 -3.84
CA ASN A 17 -3.37 3.18 -5.22
C ASN A 17 -2.12 2.88 -6.05
N VAL A 18 -2.17 1.79 -6.83
CA VAL A 18 -1.02 1.31 -7.62
C VAL A 18 -0.66 2.21 -8.82
N SER A 19 -1.53 3.15 -9.20
CA SER A 19 -1.20 4.16 -10.22
C SER A 19 -0.48 5.40 -9.65
N GLN A 20 -0.30 5.47 -8.32
CA GLN A 20 0.32 6.60 -7.61
C GLN A 20 1.58 6.14 -6.87
N ILE A 21 2.59 5.70 -7.62
CA ILE A 21 3.88 5.31 -7.07
C ILE A 21 4.76 6.56 -6.97
N VAL A 22 5.33 6.82 -5.78
CA VAL A 22 6.22 7.96 -5.52
C VAL A 22 7.52 7.50 -4.87
N THR A 23 8.61 8.19 -5.19
CA THR A 23 9.90 8.05 -4.50
C THR A 23 10.01 9.09 -3.39
N LEU A 24 10.36 8.65 -2.19
CA LEU A 24 10.50 9.52 -1.02
C LEU A 24 11.88 9.31 -0.38
N ASP A 25 12.45 10.38 0.16
CA ASP A 25 13.57 10.27 1.10
C ASP A 25 13.08 9.55 2.37
N LYS A 26 13.90 8.64 2.90
CA LYS A 26 13.61 7.91 4.14
C LYS A 26 13.41 8.85 5.33
N ALA A 27 14.06 10.01 5.35
CA ALA A 27 13.91 11.02 6.40
C ALA A 27 12.49 11.63 6.45
N LEU A 28 11.69 11.52 5.39
CA LEU A 28 10.30 11.98 5.36
C LEU A 28 9.30 11.01 6.04
N LEU A 29 9.74 9.80 6.40
CA LEU A 29 8.89 8.82 7.09
C LEU A 29 8.95 9.05 8.60
N GLU A 30 7.87 9.60 9.17
CA GLU A 30 7.81 9.94 10.60
C GLU A 30 7.39 8.75 11.48
N GLU A 31 6.18 8.21 11.27
CA GLU A 31 5.60 7.16 12.10
C GLU A 31 5.28 5.89 11.30
N ARG A 32 5.60 4.73 11.88
CA ARG A 32 5.15 3.43 11.36
C ARG A 32 3.74 3.10 11.86
N VAL A 33 2.74 3.23 11.00
CA VAL A 33 1.34 2.92 11.33
C VAL A 33 1.10 1.41 11.55
N ALA A 34 1.39 0.55 10.56
CA ALA A 34 1.15 -0.88 10.65
C ALA A 34 1.97 -1.68 9.63
N ARG A 35 2.01 -3.01 9.80
CA ARG A 35 2.43 -3.93 8.74
C ARG A 35 1.19 -4.54 8.11
N ILE A 36 1.13 -4.55 6.78
CA ILE A 36 0.05 -5.18 6.03
C ILE A 36 0.37 -6.68 5.80
N PRO A 37 -0.62 -7.59 5.83
CA PRO A 37 -0.39 -9.01 5.57
C PRO A 37 0.23 -9.29 4.19
N GLN A 38 1.12 -10.29 4.11
CA GLN A 38 1.87 -10.60 2.89
C GLN A 38 0.97 -10.81 1.67
N ARG A 39 -0.12 -11.58 1.81
CA ARG A 39 -1.10 -11.81 0.73
C ARG A 39 -1.65 -10.52 0.10
N LYS A 40 -1.76 -9.44 0.88
CA LYS A 40 -2.22 -8.14 0.37
C LYS A 40 -1.10 -7.41 -0.37
N ILE A 41 0.15 -7.55 0.08
CA ILE A 41 1.34 -7.05 -0.63
C ILE A 41 1.48 -7.74 -1.98
N ASP A 42 1.30 -9.06 -2.04
CA ASP A 42 1.41 -9.83 -3.29
C ASP A 42 0.41 -9.34 -4.35
N LEU A 43 -0.82 -9.03 -3.92
CA LEU A 43 -1.85 -8.45 -4.80
C LEU A 43 -1.51 -7.02 -5.26
N LEU A 44 -0.81 -6.23 -4.45
CA LEU A 44 -0.35 -4.90 -4.85
C LEU A 44 0.76 -5.01 -5.90
N LEU A 45 1.72 -5.91 -5.70
CA LEU A 45 2.80 -6.15 -6.66
C LEU A 45 2.23 -6.61 -8.01
N ALA A 46 1.28 -7.55 -8.01
CA ALA A 46 0.61 -7.96 -9.25
C ALA A 46 -0.12 -6.79 -9.94
N GLY A 47 -0.77 -5.91 -9.17
CA GLY A 47 -1.39 -4.70 -9.72
C GLY A 47 -0.39 -3.70 -10.29
N ILE A 48 0.80 -3.60 -9.70
CA ILE A 48 1.89 -2.75 -10.20
C ILE A 48 2.41 -3.28 -11.54
N GLU A 49 2.65 -4.59 -11.67
CA GLU A 49 3.08 -5.20 -12.94
C GLU A 49 2.10 -4.86 -14.08
N ILE A 50 0.79 -4.98 -13.83
CA ILE A 50 -0.25 -4.62 -14.81
C ILE A 50 -0.16 -3.15 -15.22
N VAL A 51 -0.01 -2.22 -14.27
CA VAL A 51 0.09 -0.78 -14.57
C VAL A 51 1.37 -0.47 -15.35
N LEU A 52 2.44 -1.24 -15.13
CA LEU A 52 3.70 -1.12 -15.84
C LEU A 52 3.73 -1.88 -17.18
N GLY A 53 2.65 -2.56 -17.56
CA GLY A 53 2.53 -3.30 -18.82
C GLY A 53 3.35 -4.60 -18.85
N ARG A 54 3.52 -5.25 -17.70
CA ARG A 54 4.26 -6.51 -17.53
C ARG A 54 3.33 -7.68 -17.23
#